data_AF-A0A537L3H7-F1
#
_entry.id   AF-A0A537L3H7-F1
#
_cell.length_a   1.000
_cell.length_b   1.000
_cell.length_c   1.000
_cell.angle_alpha   90.00
_cell.angle_beta   90.00
_cell.angle_gamma   90.00
#
_symmetry.space_group_name_H-M   'P 1'
#
loop_
_entity.id
_entity.type
_entity.pdbx_description
1 polymer ?
#
loop_
_entity_poly.entity_id
_entity_poly.type
_entity_poly.pdbx_seq_one_letter_code
_entity_poly.pdbx_strand_id
1 'polypeptide(L)'
;MALYVARDDGTGTIFPNRAFGHLFLAVNIDGGLGETNNLADPKGIQITYARTDGGIPAVRIDTLANELAPTNAAIDIIIFPVSGSFVLNDGTLITSAAGVAVPVGDINNPTAADIVTFYDTSQCNGSGYWVDKEGGGTTTEPPEIILYHELSHCFHFSSGTTAATSAAEEVAAETDENDLRDQQGLPHRNAASHNGGCGGGPTNCCIVVSIATNSAFSPEVNRLRVVRDYLVRRTRVGDEFIDRLLYQYYSFSPEVCRAMAQSPGLGDQIRERWVVPLIFALELAVHAGDQSFDAEAIGRELDRQLGDDRLAARVDAAKAAELVAIVRIALSGSVPDAIGLPQSAAKLLPILRERLAEAEHVRWALLRIVGIWAQAALRRLGGERSRAVGLWVRRELESWLADAPVDEIWSKFGAAEAASELEDLGSSVFRTVAAREGFAARVAARVPRLAPVLHDWSRGGEGPALEKARA
;
A
#
# COMPACT_ATOMS: atom_id res chain seq x y z
N MET A 1 24.54 -16.83 -11.32
CA MET A 1 23.54 -15.77 -11.45
C MET A 1 22.55 -15.96 -10.32
N ALA A 2 22.26 -14.90 -9.60
CA ALA A 2 21.20 -14.82 -8.61
C ALA A 2 20.47 -13.48 -8.78
N LEU A 3 19.20 -13.46 -8.37
CA LEU A 3 18.39 -12.26 -8.35
C LEU A 3 18.50 -11.61 -6.97
N TYR A 4 18.82 -10.33 -6.94
CA TYR A 4 18.92 -9.54 -5.71
C TYR A 4 17.97 -8.36 -5.74
N VAL A 5 17.58 -7.92 -4.56
CA VAL A 5 16.95 -6.61 -4.32
C VAL A 5 17.92 -5.76 -3.50
N ALA A 6 18.24 -4.57 -4.00
CA ALA A 6 19.09 -3.61 -3.32
C ALA A 6 18.51 -3.27 -1.93
N ARG A 7 19.38 -3.16 -0.92
CA ARG A 7 18.95 -2.78 0.43
C ARG A 7 18.60 -1.30 0.50
N ASP A 8 17.74 -0.97 1.45
CA ASP A 8 17.58 0.42 1.91
C ASP A 8 18.94 0.90 2.46
N ASP A 9 19.44 1.96 1.87
CA ASP A 9 20.69 2.63 2.26
C ASP A 9 20.45 3.72 3.32
N GLY A 10 19.21 3.85 3.81
CA GLY A 10 18.78 4.85 4.78
C GLY A 10 18.48 6.21 4.16
N THR A 11 18.59 6.37 2.84
CA THR A 11 18.25 7.62 2.15
C THR A 11 16.75 7.80 1.99
N GLY A 12 15.96 6.72 2.20
CA GLY A 12 14.52 6.72 1.94
C GLY A 12 14.19 6.75 0.45
N THR A 13 15.13 6.35 -0.42
CA THR A 13 14.90 6.27 -1.87
C THR A 13 14.82 4.85 -2.39
N ILE A 14 15.27 3.84 -1.63
CA ILE A 14 15.23 2.41 -2.01
C ILE A 14 14.26 1.65 -1.10
N PHE A 15 13.33 0.89 -1.69
CA PHE A 15 12.22 0.24 -1.00
C PHE A 15 12.21 -1.29 -1.22
N PRO A 16 13.13 -2.06 -0.62
CA PRO A 16 13.27 -3.49 -0.87
C PRO A 16 11.97 -4.28 -0.63
N ASN A 17 11.23 -3.94 0.41
CA ASN A 17 9.98 -4.63 0.75
C ASN A 17 8.88 -4.41 -0.30
N ARG A 18 8.90 -3.30 -1.04
CA ARG A 18 7.97 -3.06 -2.16
C ARG A 18 8.33 -3.97 -3.33
N ALA A 19 9.61 -4.10 -3.69
CA ALA A 19 10.06 -5.07 -4.69
C ALA A 19 9.65 -6.48 -4.35
N PHE A 20 9.82 -6.92 -3.10
CA PHE A 20 9.36 -8.25 -2.73
C PHE A 20 7.84 -8.41 -2.92
N GLY A 21 7.04 -7.42 -2.49
CA GLY A 21 5.59 -7.43 -2.71
C GLY A 21 5.21 -7.50 -4.19
N HIS A 22 5.90 -6.76 -5.06
CA HIS A 22 5.66 -6.75 -6.49
C HIS A 22 6.10 -8.06 -7.16
N LEU A 23 7.25 -8.63 -6.79
CA LEU A 23 7.67 -9.96 -7.23
C LEU A 23 6.63 -11.01 -6.83
N PHE A 24 6.09 -10.93 -5.61
CA PHE A 24 5.07 -11.85 -5.13
C PHE A 24 3.78 -11.79 -5.97
N LEU A 25 3.38 -10.60 -6.43
CA LEU A 25 2.26 -10.43 -7.36
C LEU A 25 2.59 -10.93 -8.77
N ALA A 26 3.82 -10.70 -9.25
CA ALA A 26 4.28 -11.16 -10.56
C ALA A 26 4.26 -12.69 -10.65
N VAL A 27 4.64 -13.39 -9.58
CA VAL A 27 4.61 -14.85 -9.51
C VAL A 27 3.25 -15.43 -9.09
N ASN A 28 2.16 -14.70 -9.28
CA ASN A 28 0.81 -15.17 -8.96
C ASN A 28 0.61 -15.59 -7.50
N ILE A 29 1.28 -14.90 -6.56
CA ILE A 29 1.15 -15.17 -5.12
C ILE A 29 1.70 -16.57 -4.76
N ASP A 30 2.63 -17.10 -5.56
CA ASP A 30 3.26 -18.38 -5.27
C ASP A 30 4.05 -18.34 -3.95
N GLY A 31 3.61 -19.16 -2.99
CA GLY A 31 4.22 -19.26 -1.65
C GLY A 31 5.65 -19.79 -1.63
N GLY A 32 6.15 -20.28 -2.77
CA GLY A 32 7.55 -20.66 -2.97
C GLY A 32 8.51 -19.48 -3.01
N LEU A 33 8.05 -18.25 -3.24
CA LEU A 33 8.91 -17.06 -3.28
C LEU A 33 9.39 -16.68 -1.87
N GLY A 34 10.70 -16.53 -1.74
CA GLY A 34 11.39 -16.22 -0.49
C GLY A 34 12.60 -15.33 -0.69
N GLU A 35 13.30 -15.06 0.39
CA GLU A 35 14.49 -14.22 0.39
C GLU A 35 15.52 -14.70 1.41
N THR A 36 16.79 -14.48 1.13
CA THR A 36 17.91 -14.71 2.05
C THR A 36 18.64 -13.39 2.28
N ASN A 37 18.56 -12.88 3.51
CA ASN A 37 19.23 -11.63 3.87
C ASN A 37 20.60 -11.88 4.52
N ASN A 38 21.60 -12.16 3.69
CA ASN A 38 22.99 -12.21 4.14
C ASN A 38 23.58 -10.79 4.19
N LEU A 39 23.63 -10.17 5.37
CA LEU A 39 24.14 -8.80 5.56
C LEU A 39 25.58 -8.59 5.06
N ALA A 40 26.36 -9.66 4.88
CA ALA A 40 27.71 -9.58 4.33
C ALA A 40 27.74 -9.48 2.80
N ASP A 41 26.64 -9.78 2.11
CA ASP A 41 26.55 -9.68 0.66
C ASP A 41 26.33 -8.21 0.25
N PRO A 42 27.25 -7.56 -0.47
CA PRO A 42 27.10 -6.16 -0.86
C PRO A 42 25.99 -5.92 -1.89
N LYS A 43 25.51 -6.96 -2.61
CA LYS A 43 24.52 -6.81 -3.68
C LYS A 43 23.11 -6.58 -3.16
N GLY A 44 22.81 -7.10 -1.97
CA GLY A 44 21.54 -6.87 -1.30
C GLY A 44 20.90 -8.14 -0.74
N ILE A 45 19.57 -8.17 -0.80
CA ILE A 45 18.75 -9.30 -0.35
C ILE A 45 18.61 -10.26 -1.53
N GLN A 46 19.11 -11.50 -1.39
CA GLN A 46 18.98 -12.50 -2.44
C GLN A 46 17.55 -13.03 -2.48
N ILE A 47 16.93 -13.05 -3.65
CA ILE A 47 15.65 -13.69 -3.89
C ILE A 47 15.87 -15.18 -4.11
N THR A 48 15.05 -15.99 -3.47
CA THR A 48 15.03 -17.45 -3.62
C THR A 48 13.64 -17.86 -4.08
N TYR A 49 13.52 -18.85 -4.95
CA TYR A 49 12.20 -19.27 -5.40
C TYR A 49 12.07 -20.79 -5.48
N ALA A 50 11.23 -21.39 -4.64
CA ALA A 50 10.84 -22.80 -4.75
C ALA A 50 9.52 -22.91 -5.51
N ARG A 51 9.54 -22.59 -6.81
CA ARG A 51 8.34 -22.44 -7.64
C ARG A 51 7.39 -23.64 -7.57
N THR A 52 6.09 -23.34 -7.45
CA THR A 52 4.97 -24.27 -7.50
C THR A 52 3.96 -23.93 -8.61
N ASP A 53 3.93 -22.68 -9.07
CA ASP A 53 3.10 -22.20 -10.17
C ASP A 53 3.77 -22.44 -11.54
N GLY A 54 2.96 -22.83 -12.54
CA GLY A 54 3.42 -23.17 -13.89
C GLY A 54 3.30 -22.03 -14.90
N GLY A 55 2.77 -20.87 -14.52
CA GLY A 55 2.57 -19.70 -15.37
C GLY A 55 3.89 -19.13 -15.89
N ILE A 56 3.84 -18.52 -17.08
CA ILE A 56 5.03 -17.97 -17.74
C ILE A 56 5.77 -16.95 -16.83
N PRO A 57 5.08 -16.02 -16.14
CA PRO A 57 5.74 -15.13 -15.20
C PRO A 57 6.45 -15.84 -14.05
N ALA A 58 5.82 -16.86 -13.45
CA ALA A 58 6.45 -17.65 -12.40
C ALA A 58 7.70 -18.38 -12.92
N VAL A 59 7.63 -19.01 -14.11
CA VAL A 59 8.78 -19.66 -14.75
C VAL A 59 9.92 -18.68 -14.96
N ARG A 60 9.65 -17.49 -15.51
CA ARG A 60 10.68 -16.48 -15.81
C ARG A 60 11.38 -16.00 -14.54
N ILE A 61 10.64 -15.71 -13.46
CA ILE A 61 11.24 -15.32 -12.18
C ILE A 61 12.05 -16.47 -11.56
N ASP A 62 11.59 -17.72 -11.69
CA ASP A 62 12.34 -18.92 -11.26
C ASP A 62 13.64 -19.07 -12.05
N THR A 63 13.62 -18.85 -13.37
CA THR A 63 14.83 -18.87 -14.19
C THR A 63 15.84 -17.81 -13.73
N LEU A 64 15.38 -16.59 -13.46
CA LEU A 64 16.23 -15.49 -12.97
C LEU A 64 16.77 -15.75 -11.55
N ALA A 65 15.98 -16.37 -10.68
CA ALA A 65 16.37 -16.65 -9.30
C ALA A 65 17.28 -17.88 -9.16
N ASN A 66 17.08 -18.92 -9.98
CA ASN A 66 17.66 -20.24 -9.74
C ASN A 66 18.40 -20.89 -10.93
N GLU A 67 17.94 -20.72 -12.17
CA GLU A 67 18.32 -21.65 -13.25
C GLU A 67 19.40 -21.15 -14.22
N LEU A 68 19.69 -19.84 -14.29
CA LEU A 68 20.68 -19.32 -15.24
C LEU A 68 22.11 -19.76 -14.86
N ALA A 69 22.50 -20.91 -15.39
CA ALA A 69 23.86 -21.45 -15.33
C ALA A 69 24.82 -20.52 -16.09
N PRO A 70 26.06 -20.32 -15.57
CA PRO A 70 27.00 -19.34 -16.10
C PRO A 70 27.59 -19.83 -17.42
N THR A 71 26.95 -19.51 -18.55
CA THR A 71 27.61 -19.60 -19.87
C THR A 71 28.59 -18.44 -20.07
N ASN A 72 28.35 -17.32 -19.38
CA ASN A 72 29.29 -16.22 -19.16
C ASN A 72 29.56 -16.10 -17.65
N ALA A 73 30.68 -15.49 -17.26
CA ALA A 73 31.03 -15.23 -15.85
C ALA A 73 29.80 -14.79 -15.04
N ALA A 74 29.67 -15.21 -13.78
CA ALA A 74 28.47 -15.04 -12.95
C ALA A 74 28.01 -13.56 -12.86
N ILE A 75 27.23 -13.12 -13.84
CA ILE A 75 26.48 -11.87 -13.84
C ILE A 75 25.28 -12.15 -12.93
N ASP A 76 25.05 -11.30 -11.94
CA ASP A 76 23.81 -11.31 -11.17
C ASP A 76 22.88 -10.20 -11.66
N ILE A 77 21.63 -10.21 -11.19
CA ILE A 77 20.67 -9.15 -11.47
C ILE A 77 20.31 -8.46 -10.15
N ILE A 78 20.38 -7.13 -10.12
CA ILE A 78 20.06 -6.33 -8.93
C ILE A 78 18.89 -5.39 -9.22
N ILE A 79 17.81 -5.56 -8.47
CA ILE A 79 16.61 -4.72 -8.53
C ILE A 79 16.79 -3.54 -7.57
N PHE A 80 16.66 -2.32 -8.09
CA PHE A 80 16.60 -1.06 -7.35
C PHE A 80 15.16 -0.53 -7.35
N PRO A 81 14.34 -0.89 -6.33
CA PRO A 81 13.00 -0.33 -6.15
C PRO A 81 13.08 1.11 -5.66
N VAL A 82 12.97 2.09 -6.54
CA VAL A 82 13.20 3.49 -6.20
C VAL A 82 11.90 4.27 -5.96
N SER A 83 11.98 5.49 -5.41
CA SER A 83 10.86 6.46 -5.41
C SER A 83 10.81 7.26 -6.72
N GLY A 84 9.65 7.84 -7.03
CA GLY A 84 9.51 8.77 -8.16
C GLY A 84 10.37 10.05 -8.09
N SER A 85 11.04 10.33 -6.97
CA SER A 85 12.04 11.40 -6.88
C SER A 85 13.44 10.97 -7.33
N PHE A 86 13.64 9.69 -7.65
CA PHE A 86 14.95 9.15 -8.01
C PHE A 86 15.39 9.62 -9.39
N VAL A 87 16.66 9.99 -9.50
CA VAL A 87 17.27 10.49 -10.72
C VAL A 87 18.38 9.52 -11.12
N LEU A 88 18.32 9.02 -12.36
CA LEU A 88 19.34 8.16 -12.96
C LEU A 88 20.66 8.93 -13.15
N ASN A 89 21.75 8.21 -13.41
CA ASN A 89 23.08 8.82 -13.54
C ASN A 89 23.17 9.84 -14.70
N ASP A 90 22.33 9.69 -15.73
CA ASP A 90 22.23 10.62 -16.86
C ASP A 90 21.35 11.86 -16.57
N GLY A 91 20.79 11.97 -15.37
CA GLY A 91 19.91 13.08 -14.96
C GLY A 91 18.42 12.84 -15.26
N THR A 92 18.06 11.71 -15.85
CA THR A 92 16.66 11.36 -16.12
C THR A 92 15.94 11.00 -14.82
N LEU A 93 14.80 11.64 -14.58
CA LEU A 93 13.93 11.29 -13.45
C LEU A 93 13.23 9.96 -13.73
N ILE A 94 13.19 9.03 -12.77
CA ILE A 94 12.59 7.71 -12.96
C ILE A 94 11.11 7.78 -13.37
N THR A 95 10.40 8.85 -12.99
CA THR A 95 8.99 9.04 -13.40
C THR A 95 8.80 9.23 -14.89
N SER A 96 9.85 9.58 -15.62
CA SER A 96 9.80 9.72 -17.08
C SER A 96 9.92 8.38 -17.81
N ALA A 97 10.40 7.33 -17.15
CA ALA A 97 10.64 6.01 -17.75
C ALA A 97 9.80 4.89 -17.12
N ALA A 98 9.28 5.08 -15.91
CA ALA A 98 8.63 4.06 -15.09
C ALA A 98 9.59 2.98 -14.57
N GLY A 99 10.38 2.39 -15.46
CA GLY A 99 11.50 1.50 -15.16
C GLY A 99 12.60 1.61 -16.21
N VAL A 100 13.78 1.10 -15.89
CA VAL A 100 14.90 0.94 -16.82
C VAL A 100 15.74 -0.28 -16.41
N ALA A 101 15.92 -1.22 -17.33
CA ALA A 101 16.91 -2.28 -17.25
C ALA A 101 18.22 -1.84 -17.91
N VAL A 102 19.32 -1.99 -17.19
CA VAL A 102 20.63 -1.47 -17.58
C VAL A 102 21.63 -2.62 -17.66
N PRO A 103 22.15 -2.97 -18.86
CA PRO A 103 23.08 -4.08 -19.03
C PRO A 103 24.47 -3.73 -18.47
N VAL A 104 25.33 -4.75 -18.33
CA VAL A 104 26.72 -4.58 -17.90
C VAL A 104 27.48 -3.68 -18.89
N GLY A 105 28.19 -2.67 -18.37
CA GLY A 105 29.01 -1.76 -19.15
C GLY A 105 28.30 -0.50 -19.67
N ASP A 106 27.00 -0.38 -19.44
CA ASP A 106 26.26 0.86 -19.69
C ASP A 106 26.64 1.95 -18.67
N ILE A 107 26.62 3.22 -19.08
CA ILE A 107 27.01 4.37 -18.23
C ILE A 107 26.06 4.59 -17.05
N ASN A 108 24.81 4.17 -17.19
CA ASN A 108 23.80 4.24 -16.14
C ASN A 108 23.89 3.05 -15.17
N ASN A 109 24.75 2.06 -15.44
CA ASN A 109 24.92 0.91 -14.55
C ASN A 109 25.80 1.30 -13.36
N PRO A 110 25.28 1.27 -12.11
CA PRO A 110 26.08 1.57 -10.93
C PRO A 110 27.04 0.44 -10.55
N THR A 111 26.99 -0.70 -11.26
CA THR A 111 27.83 -1.87 -11.02
C THR A 111 28.69 -2.20 -12.23
N ALA A 112 29.86 -2.77 -11.97
CA ALA A 112 30.80 -3.13 -13.03
C ALA A 112 30.55 -4.52 -13.64
N ALA A 113 29.74 -5.36 -12.98
CA ALA A 113 29.66 -6.79 -13.29
C ALA A 113 28.24 -7.36 -13.32
N ASP A 114 27.24 -6.61 -12.88
CA ASP A 114 25.87 -7.10 -12.72
C ASP A 114 24.92 -6.32 -13.64
N ILE A 115 23.84 -6.98 -14.07
CA ILE A 115 22.72 -6.30 -14.70
C ILE A 115 21.94 -5.61 -13.58
N VAL A 116 21.48 -4.39 -13.81
CA VAL A 116 20.62 -3.71 -12.84
C VAL A 116 19.29 -3.35 -13.48
N THR A 117 18.26 -3.25 -12.65
CA THR A 117 17.01 -2.61 -13.04
C THR A 117 16.61 -1.60 -11.99
N PHE A 118 16.19 -0.41 -12.42
CA PHE A 118 15.52 0.59 -11.60
C PHE A 118 14.05 0.59 -11.96
N TYR A 119 13.17 0.74 -10.98
CA TYR A 119 11.76 0.99 -11.27
C TYR A 119 11.08 1.81 -10.18
N ASP A 120 10.10 2.61 -10.59
CA ASP A 120 9.37 3.50 -9.70
C ASP A 120 8.30 2.77 -8.89
N THR A 121 8.56 2.63 -7.59
CA THR A 121 7.62 2.07 -6.64
C THR A 121 6.57 3.07 -6.14
N SER A 122 6.74 4.37 -6.36
CA SER A 122 5.78 5.40 -5.96
C SER A 122 4.65 5.58 -6.98
N GLN A 123 4.73 4.94 -8.16
CA GLN A 123 3.71 5.03 -9.22
C GLN A 123 3.52 6.45 -9.70
N CYS A 124 4.58 7.08 -10.20
CA CYS A 124 4.63 8.48 -10.54
C CYS A 124 4.08 9.37 -9.43
N ASN A 125 4.64 9.21 -8.23
CA ASN A 125 4.23 9.94 -7.02
C ASN A 125 2.71 9.85 -6.80
N GLY A 126 2.18 8.63 -6.86
CA GLY A 126 0.77 8.33 -6.68
C GLY A 126 -0.13 8.56 -7.90
N SER A 127 0.36 9.18 -8.98
CA SER A 127 -0.44 9.48 -10.18
C SER A 127 -0.75 8.24 -11.04
N GLY A 128 0.00 7.15 -10.84
CA GLY A 128 -0.04 5.94 -11.65
C GLY A 128 0.59 6.12 -13.03
N TYR A 129 0.89 4.99 -13.67
CA TYR A 129 1.37 4.94 -15.06
C TYR A 129 0.29 4.42 -16.00
N TRP A 130 0.26 4.97 -17.21
CA TRP A 130 -0.52 4.45 -18.33
C TRP A 130 0.41 4.04 -19.47
N VAL A 131 -0.06 3.08 -20.25
CA VAL A 131 0.52 2.66 -21.53
C VAL A 131 -0.57 2.55 -22.58
N ASP A 132 -0.20 2.60 -23.86
CA ASP A 132 -1.13 2.36 -24.95
C ASP A 132 -1.68 0.93 -24.87
N LYS A 133 -3.00 0.79 -24.95
CA LYS A 133 -3.69 -0.50 -24.86
C LYS A 133 -3.82 -1.12 -26.24
N GLU A 134 -3.68 -2.44 -26.33
CA GLU A 134 -4.00 -3.18 -27.57
C GLU A 134 -5.46 -2.92 -27.98
N GLY A 135 -5.69 -2.63 -29.26
CA GLY A 135 -7.01 -2.24 -29.77
C GLY A 135 -7.42 -0.79 -29.48
N GLY A 136 -6.53 0.03 -28.90
CA GLY A 136 -6.69 1.48 -28.75
C GLY A 136 -7.13 1.96 -27.36
N GLY A 137 -6.83 3.23 -27.07
CA GLY A 137 -6.97 3.82 -25.74
C GLY A 137 -5.76 3.52 -24.86
N THR A 138 -5.91 3.75 -23.56
CA THR A 138 -4.85 3.50 -22.57
C THR A 138 -5.27 2.40 -21.59
N THR A 139 -4.28 1.76 -20.98
CA THR A 139 -4.44 0.86 -19.83
C THR A 139 -3.42 1.25 -18.77
N THR A 140 -3.65 0.80 -17.55
CA THR A 140 -2.76 1.12 -16.44
C THR A 140 -1.53 0.22 -16.43
N GLU A 141 -0.43 0.71 -15.87
CA GLU A 141 0.83 -0.03 -15.72
C GLU A 141 1.26 -0.07 -14.23
N PRO A 142 0.73 -1.06 -13.48
CA PRO A 142 1.07 -1.22 -12.07
C PRO A 142 2.54 -1.56 -11.80
N PRO A 143 3.04 -1.34 -10.57
CA PRO A 143 4.46 -1.51 -10.26
C PRO A 143 5.00 -2.91 -10.54
N GLU A 144 4.20 -3.95 -10.30
CA GLU A 144 4.62 -5.32 -10.59
C GLU A 144 4.65 -5.63 -12.09
N ILE A 145 3.84 -4.93 -12.89
CA ILE A 145 3.92 -4.99 -14.35
C ILE A 145 5.19 -4.30 -14.82
N ILE A 146 5.49 -3.09 -14.31
CA ILE A 146 6.74 -2.37 -14.61
C ILE A 146 7.95 -3.22 -14.22
N LEU A 147 7.99 -3.74 -12.98
CA LEU A 147 9.09 -4.56 -12.53
C LEU A 147 9.27 -5.81 -13.40
N TYR A 148 8.18 -6.49 -13.76
CA TYR A 148 8.26 -7.68 -14.60
C TYR A 148 8.70 -7.37 -16.04
N HIS A 149 8.26 -6.23 -16.59
CA HIS A 149 8.76 -5.70 -17.86
C HIS A 149 10.28 -5.53 -17.81
N GLU A 150 10.81 -4.82 -16.81
CA GLU A 150 12.26 -4.63 -16.69
C GLU A 150 13.03 -5.93 -16.44
N LEU A 151 12.43 -6.88 -15.71
CA LEU A 151 13.03 -8.20 -15.52
C LEU A 151 13.02 -9.03 -16.81
N SER A 152 12.12 -8.76 -17.76
CA SER A 152 12.12 -9.38 -19.08
C SER A 152 13.31 -8.90 -19.91
N HIS A 153 13.63 -7.61 -19.88
CA HIS A 153 14.91 -7.11 -20.42
C HIS A 153 16.12 -7.77 -19.75
N CYS A 154 16.14 -7.83 -18.41
CA CYS A 154 17.23 -8.49 -17.68
C CYS A 154 17.38 -9.97 -18.08
N PHE A 155 16.27 -10.67 -18.30
CA PHE A 155 16.24 -12.03 -18.80
C PHE A 155 16.85 -12.14 -20.21
N HIS A 156 16.50 -11.24 -21.14
CA HIS A 156 17.09 -11.24 -22.48
C HIS A 156 18.59 -10.93 -22.47
N PHE A 157 19.02 -9.96 -21.66
CA PHE A 157 20.44 -9.61 -21.47
C PHE A 157 21.24 -10.79 -20.94
N SER A 158 20.71 -11.49 -19.93
CA SER A 158 21.40 -12.60 -19.26
C SER A 158 21.39 -13.90 -20.06
N SER A 159 20.32 -14.17 -20.80
CA SER A 159 20.20 -15.37 -21.64
C SER A 159 20.82 -15.23 -23.02
N GLY A 160 21.25 -14.02 -23.40
CA GLY A 160 21.81 -13.72 -24.71
C GLY A 160 20.77 -13.73 -25.83
N THR A 161 19.49 -13.51 -25.49
CA THR A 161 18.38 -13.40 -26.44
C THR A 161 17.96 -11.97 -26.72
N THR A 162 18.76 -10.98 -26.28
CA THR A 162 18.54 -9.56 -26.58
C THR A 162 18.28 -9.36 -28.07
N ALA A 163 17.22 -8.60 -28.39
CA ALA A 163 16.92 -8.28 -29.77
C ALA A 163 18.01 -7.40 -30.40
N ALA A 164 18.07 -7.42 -31.74
CA ALA A 164 19.12 -6.73 -32.49
C ALA A 164 19.06 -5.18 -32.41
N THR A 165 17.92 -4.62 -31.99
CA THR A 165 17.71 -3.17 -31.84
C THR A 165 16.92 -2.89 -30.57
N SER A 166 17.11 -1.72 -29.98
CA SER A 166 16.35 -1.32 -28.78
C SER A 166 14.85 -1.35 -29.01
N ALA A 167 14.36 -0.88 -30.18
CA ALA A 167 12.94 -0.94 -30.50
C ALA A 167 12.40 -2.38 -30.57
N ALA A 168 13.16 -3.32 -31.13
CA ALA A 168 12.74 -4.72 -31.15
C ALA A 168 12.82 -5.39 -29.77
N GLU A 169 13.72 -4.92 -28.91
CA GLU A 169 13.89 -5.38 -27.53
C GLU A 169 12.72 -4.94 -26.66
N GLU A 170 12.29 -3.69 -26.80
CA GLU A 170 11.06 -3.17 -26.17
C GLU A 170 9.84 -3.98 -26.59
N VAL A 171 9.65 -4.24 -27.89
CA VAL A 171 8.54 -5.10 -28.38
C VAL A 171 8.57 -6.49 -27.72
N ALA A 172 9.75 -7.08 -27.53
CA ALA A 172 9.91 -8.38 -26.90
C ALA A 172 9.54 -8.33 -25.40
N ALA A 173 10.03 -7.33 -24.66
CA ALA A 173 9.69 -7.14 -23.25
C ALA A 173 8.22 -6.76 -23.02
N GLU A 174 7.61 -5.96 -23.91
CA GLU A 174 6.18 -5.63 -23.88
C GLU A 174 5.31 -6.85 -24.21
N THR A 175 5.80 -7.76 -25.07
CA THR A 175 5.14 -9.05 -25.33
C THR A 175 5.19 -9.93 -24.10
N ASP A 176 6.34 -10.01 -23.46
CA ASP A 176 6.52 -10.72 -22.20
C ASP A 176 5.64 -10.14 -21.08
N GLU A 177 5.57 -8.82 -20.95
CA GLU A 177 4.70 -8.09 -20.03
C GLU A 177 3.22 -8.52 -20.18
N ASN A 178 2.77 -8.74 -21.41
CA ASN A 178 1.40 -9.19 -21.67
C ASN A 178 1.11 -10.58 -21.09
N ASP A 179 2.10 -11.47 -20.91
CA ASP A 179 1.90 -12.75 -20.20
C ASP A 179 1.48 -12.51 -18.74
N LEU A 180 2.06 -11.51 -18.08
CA LEU A 180 1.67 -11.15 -16.72
C LEU A 180 0.32 -10.43 -16.69
N ARG A 181 0.02 -9.62 -17.71
CA ARG A 181 -1.31 -9.01 -17.83
C ARG A 181 -2.41 -10.04 -18.01
N ASP A 182 -2.19 -11.07 -18.83
CA ASP A 182 -3.09 -12.22 -18.97
C ASP A 182 -3.32 -12.92 -17.62
N GLN A 183 -2.25 -13.22 -16.90
CA GLN A 183 -2.32 -13.83 -15.57
C GLN A 183 -3.14 -12.99 -14.58
N GLN A 184 -3.05 -11.66 -14.67
CA GLN A 184 -3.76 -10.73 -13.78
C GLN A 184 -5.15 -10.32 -14.29
N GLY A 185 -5.55 -10.74 -15.49
CA GLY A 185 -6.79 -10.30 -16.14
C GLY A 185 -6.80 -8.81 -16.49
N LEU A 186 -5.63 -8.24 -16.78
CA LEU A 186 -5.46 -6.85 -17.21
C LEU A 186 -5.54 -6.73 -18.74
N PRO A 187 -6.02 -5.59 -19.28
CA PRO A 187 -5.92 -5.34 -20.72
C PRO A 187 -4.46 -5.30 -21.15
N HIS A 188 -4.19 -5.91 -22.32
CA HIS A 188 -2.87 -5.92 -22.93
C HIS A 188 -2.37 -4.52 -23.27
N ARG A 189 -1.07 -4.32 -23.10
CA ARG A 189 -0.34 -3.21 -23.71
C ARG A 189 -0.18 -3.49 -25.20
N ASN A 190 -0.28 -2.44 -26.01
CA ASN A 190 0.06 -2.51 -27.41
C ASN A 190 1.59 -2.62 -27.55
N ALA A 191 2.09 -3.83 -27.77
CA ALA A 191 3.53 -4.09 -27.90
C ALA A 191 4.20 -3.44 -29.15
N ALA A 192 3.43 -2.74 -29.99
CA ALA A 192 3.96 -1.93 -31.09
C ALA A 192 4.02 -0.43 -30.75
N SER A 193 3.68 -0.05 -29.51
CA SER A 193 3.68 1.33 -29.03
C SER A 193 4.42 1.46 -27.70
N HIS A 194 5.55 2.16 -27.74
CA HIS A 194 6.36 2.50 -26.57
C HIS A 194 5.87 3.77 -25.86
N ASN A 195 4.63 4.19 -26.12
CA ASN A 195 4.04 5.33 -25.44
C ASN A 195 3.54 4.92 -24.06
N GLY A 196 3.91 5.74 -23.09
CA GLY A 196 3.35 5.69 -21.75
C GLY A 196 3.63 6.99 -21.02
N GLY A 197 3.19 7.06 -19.78
CA GLY A 197 3.50 8.17 -18.91
C GLY A 197 2.69 8.19 -17.63
N CYS A 198 2.86 9.27 -16.89
CA CYS A 198 2.12 9.50 -15.65
C CYS A 198 0.64 9.80 -15.91
N GLY A 199 -0.20 9.51 -14.91
CA GLY A 199 -1.62 9.80 -14.92
C GLY A 199 -2.50 8.62 -15.33
N GLY A 200 -1.98 7.39 -15.27
CA GLY A 200 -2.79 6.18 -15.48
C GLY A 200 -3.74 5.85 -14.34
N GLY A 201 -3.68 6.59 -13.24
CA GLY A 201 -4.47 6.34 -12.05
C GLY A 201 -3.81 5.31 -11.13
N PRO A 202 -4.07 5.38 -9.83
CA PRO A 202 -3.30 4.65 -8.83
C PRO A 202 -3.65 3.16 -8.83
N THR A 203 -2.73 2.34 -9.31
CA THR A 203 -2.99 0.94 -9.68
C THR A 203 -2.96 -0.02 -8.50
N ASN A 204 -1.93 -0.03 -7.63
CA ASN A 204 -1.85 -1.05 -6.57
C ASN A 204 -1.40 -0.54 -5.20
N CYS A 205 -2.35 -0.52 -4.27
CA CYS A 205 -2.07 -0.67 -2.84
C CYS A 205 -2.95 -1.80 -2.31
N CYS A 206 -2.55 -2.44 -1.21
CA CYS A 206 -3.29 -3.49 -0.49
C CYS A 206 -2.99 -4.95 -0.89
N ILE A 207 -1.71 -5.33 -1.05
CA ILE A 207 -1.30 -6.72 -1.37
C ILE A 207 -1.95 -7.79 -0.45
N VAL A 208 -2.05 -7.52 0.85
CA VAL A 208 -2.70 -8.42 1.82
C VAL A 208 -4.16 -8.66 1.44
N VAL A 209 -4.84 -7.60 1.00
CA VAL A 209 -6.25 -7.67 0.61
C VAL A 209 -6.36 -8.43 -0.71
N SER A 210 -5.53 -8.10 -1.70
CA SER A 210 -5.48 -8.79 -2.98
C SER A 210 -5.33 -10.31 -2.81
N ILE A 211 -4.49 -10.73 -1.88
CA ILE A 211 -4.26 -12.15 -1.61
C ILE A 211 -5.40 -12.76 -0.82
N ALA A 212 -5.87 -12.07 0.23
CA ALA A 212 -7.01 -12.54 1.03
C ALA A 212 -8.30 -12.69 0.20
N THR A 213 -8.43 -11.94 -0.89
CA THR A 213 -9.56 -12.06 -1.83
C THR A 213 -9.23 -12.80 -3.12
N ASN A 214 -8.00 -13.28 -3.28
CA ASN A 214 -7.49 -13.93 -4.48
C ASN A 214 -7.69 -13.09 -5.76
N SER A 215 -7.65 -11.76 -5.65
CA SER A 215 -7.72 -10.84 -6.78
C SER A 215 -7.32 -9.42 -6.39
N ALA A 216 -6.33 -8.88 -7.11
CA ALA A 216 -5.96 -7.46 -7.06
C ALA A 216 -7.07 -6.51 -7.58
N PHE A 217 -8.15 -7.05 -8.14
CA PHE A 217 -9.30 -6.31 -8.66
C PHE A 217 -10.61 -6.69 -7.99
N SER A 218 -10.54 -7.41 -6.87
CA SER A 218 -11.73 -7.73 -6.07
C SER A 218 -12.50 -6.46 -5.67
N PRO A 219 -13.82 -6.55 -5.47
CA PRO A 219 -14.62 -5.44 -4.96
C PRO A 219 -14.05 -4.81 -3.69
N GLU A 220 -13.47 -5.63 -2.81
CA GLU A 220 -12.81 -5.20 -1.57
C GLU A 220 -11.59 -4.32 -1.83
N VAL A 221 -10.68 -4.72 -2.73
CA VAL A 221 -9.52 -3.89 -3.11
C VAL A 221 -10.00 -2.57 -3.71
N ASN A 222 -10.98 -2.62 -4.62
CA ASN A 222 -11.51 -1.42 -5.27
C ASN A 222 -12.17 -0.45 -4.29
N ARG A 223 -12.88 -0.95 -3.27
CA ARG A 223 -13.43 -0.11 -2.20
C ARG A 223 -12.33 0.61 -1.41
N LEU A 224 -11.25 -0.09 -1.06
CA LEU A 224 -10.11 0.53 -0.37
C LEU A 224 -9.41 1.57 -1.24
N ARG A 225 -9.24 1.31 -2.54
CA ARG A 225 -8.73 2.28 -3.51
C ARG A 225 -9.60 3.54 -3.54
N VAL A 226 -10.92 3.39 -3.65
CA VAL A 226 -11.87 4.52 -3.61
C VAL A 226 -11.72 5.33 -2.32
N VAL A 227 -11.66 4.68 -1.15
CA VAL A 227 -11.43 5.39 0.12
C VAL A 227 -10.10 6.14 0.11
N ARG A 228 -8.99 5.49 -0.28
CA ARG A 228 -7.66 6.10 -0.38
C ARG A 228 -7.66 7.33 -1.30
N ASP A 229 -8.19 7.16 -2.51
CA ASP A 229 -8.08 8.14 -3.59
C ASP A 229 -9.02 9.33 -3.36
N TYR A 230 -10.25 9.09 -2.90
CA TYR A 230 -11.23 10.15 -2.71
C TYR A 230 -11.13 10.88 -1.37
N LEU A 231 -10.68 10.21 -0.31
CA LEU A 231 -10.64 10.83 1.02
C LEU A 231 -9.26 11.36 1.38
N VAL A 232 -8.20 10.63 1.01
CA VAL A 232 -6.86 10.91 1.55
C VAL A 232 -5.99 11.61 0.52
N ARG A 233 -5.88 11.09 -0.71
CA ARG A 233 -4.95 11.60 -1.74
C ARG A 233 -5.37 12.90 -2.45
N ARG A 234 -6.31 13.66 -1.90
CA ARG A 234 -6.73 14.95 -2.49
C ARG A 234 -5.84 16.13 -2.10
N THR A 235 -4.91 15.91 -1.19
CA THR A 235 -4.08 16.95 -0.55
C THR A 235 -2.63 16.50 -0.50
N ARG A 236 -1.67 17.43 -0.43
CA ARG A 236 -0.25 17.08 -0.30
C ARG A 236 0.01 16.36 1.03
N VAL A 237 -0.69 16.78 2.09
CA VAL A 237 -0.61 16.13 3.40
C VAL A 237 -1.10 14.69 3.34
N GLY A 238 -2.23 14.46 2.69
CA GLY A 238 -2.79 13.13 2.55
C GLY A 238 -1.95 12.21 1.65
N ASP A 239 -1.31 12.75 0.62
CA ASP A 239 -0.38 11.97 -0.20
C ASP A 239 0.86 11.52 0.58
N GLU A 240 1.52 12.43 1.31
CA GLU A 240 2.63 12.09 2.23
C GLU A 240 2.18 11.06 3.27
N PHE A 241 0.98 11.23 3.84
CA PHE A 241 0.42 10.27 4.79
C PHE A 241 0.29 8.87 4.17
N ILE A 242 -0.21 8.75 2.94
CA ILE A 242 -0.33 7.46 2.25
C ILE A 242 1.05 6.87 1.98
N ASP A 243 2.03 7.68 1.59
CA ASP A 243 3.39 7.20 1.36
C ASP A 243 4.01 6.63 2.64
N ARG A 244 3.84 7.30 3.78
CA ARG A 244 4.28 6.82 5.10
C ARG A 244 3.51 5.57 5.53
N LEU A 245 2.20 5.55 5.33
CA LEU A 245 1.36 4.38 5.59
C LEU A 245 1.82 3.19 4.76
N LEU A 246 2.07 3.36 3.46
CA LEU A 246 2.51 2.29 2.58
C LEU A 246 3.92 1.84 2.94
N TYR A 247 4.84 2.75 3.27
CA TYR A 247 6.18 2.39 3.76
C TYR A 247 6.09 1.45 4.97
N GLN A 248 5.31 1.82 5.97
CA GLN A 248 5.09 0.97 7.15
C GLN A 248 4.28 -0.29 6.85
N TYR A 249 3.31 -0.23 5.94
CA TYR A 249 2.50 -1.37 5.53
C TYR A 249 3.35 -2.44 4.83
N TYR A 250 4.26 -2.03 3.95
CA TYR A 250 5.17 -2.94 3.26
C TYR A 250 6.24 -3.52 4.18
N SER A 251 6.49 -2.96 5.38
CA SER A 251 7.45 -3.54 6.33
C SER A 251 7.02 -4.89 6.93
N PHE A 252 5.72 -5.23 6.87
CA PHE A 252 5.19 -6.48 7.40
C PHE A 252 4.27 -7.23 6.43
N SER A 253 3.64 -6.55 5.47
CA SER A 253 2.68 -7.20 4.58
C SER A 253 3.26 -8.36 3.76
N PRO A 254 4.49 -8.32 3.21
CA PRO A 254 5.09 -9.48 2.55
C PRO A 254 5.11 -10.76 3.39
N GLU A 255 5.40 -10.64 4.68
CA GLU A 255 5.44 -11.79 5.58
C GLU A 255 4.04 -12.32 5.88
N VAL A 256 3.04 -11.43 6.03
CA VAL A 256 1.63 -11.81 6.14
C VAL A 256 1.16 -12.53 4.87
N CYS A 257 1.57 -12.04 3.70
CA CYS A 257 1.29 -12.63 2.39
C CYS A 257 1.87 -14.04 2.27
N ARG A 258 3.14 -14.20 2.66
CA ARG A 258 3.82 -15.51 2.72
C ARG A 258 3.12 -16.46 3.69
N ALA A 259 2.73 -15.97 4.87
CA ALA A 259 1.99 -16.76 5.84
C ALA A 259 0.65 -17.25 5.30
N MET A 260 -0.07 -16.42 4.52
CA MET A 260 -1.30 -16.79 3.83
C MET A 260 -1.07 -17.90 2.81
N ALA A 261 -0.05 -17.75 1.95
CA ALA A 261 0.27 -18.76 0.95
C ALA A 261 0.66 -20.12 1.57
N GLN A 262 1.34 -20.10 2.72
CA GLN A 262 1.76 -21.31 3.44
C GLN A 262 0.67 -21.93 4.33
N SER A 263 -0.47 -21.27 4.53
CA SER A 263 -1.49 -21.67 5.49
C SER A 263 -2.88 -21.71 4.85
N PRO A 264 -3.35 -22.89 4.40
CA PRO A 264 -4.70 -23.02 3.85
C PRO A 264 -5.76 -22.44 4.79
N GLY A 265 -6.65 -21.61 4.25
CA GLY A 265 -7.72 -20.94 4.99
C GLY A 265 -7.31 -19.70 5.80
N LEU A 266 -6.02 -19.35 5.87
CA LEU A 266 -5.60 -18.09 6.54
C LEU A 266 -6.03 -16.85 5.72
N GLY A 267 -6.03 -16.94 4.39
CA GLY A 267 -6.53 -15.88 3.50
C GLY A 267 -7.99 -15.52 3.79
N ASP A 268 -8.87 -16.53 3.87
CA ASP A 268 -10.28 -16.33 4.24
C ASP A 268 -10.42 -15.69 5.62
N GLN A 269 -9.63 -16.14 6.60
CA GLN A 269 -9.65 -15.55 7.94
C GLN A 269 -9.19 -14.10 7.95
N ILE A 270 -8.16 -13.73 7.18
CA ILE A 270 -7.72 -12.34 7.05
C ILE A 270 -8.79 -11.51 6.36
N ARG A 271 -9.39 -12.02 5.29
CA ARG A 271 -10.49 -11.35 4.59
C ARG A 271 -11.64 -11.05 5.55
N GLU A 272 -12.10 -12.06 6.29
CA GLU A 272 -13.27 -11.97 7.17
C GLU A 272 -13.03 -11.15 8.43
N ARG A 273 -11.85 -11.29 9.05
CA ARG A 273 -11.55 -10.70 10.36
C ARG A 273 -10.88 -9.34 10.29
N TRP A 274 -10.26 -9.00 9.15
CA TRP A 274 -9.50 -7.75 9.02
C TRP A 274 -9.97 -6.92 7.85
N VAL A 275 -10.00 -7.48 6.64
CA VAL A 275 -10.29 -6.71 5.42
C VAL A 275 -11.71 -6.17 5.41
N VAL A 276 -12.71 -7.04 5.59
CA VAL A 276 -14.11 -6.62 5.55
C VAL A 276 -14.43 -5.66 6.72
N PRO A 277 -14.04 -5.95 7.97
CA PRO A 277 -14.15 -4.99 9.07
C PRO A 277 -13.48 -3.64 8.79
N LEU A 278 -12.30 -3.63 8.16
CA LEU A 278 -11.60 -2.38 7.81
C LEU A 278 -12.44 -1.56 6.81
N ILE A 279 -12.93 -2.18 5.75
CA ILE A 279 -13.77 -1.52 4.74
C ILE A 279 -15.00 -0.92 5.40
N PHE A 280 -15.70 -1.70 6.23
CA PHE A 280 -16.89 -1.25 6.93
C PHE A 280 -16.61 -0.15 7.95
N ALA A 281 -15.47 -0.21 8.63
CA ALA A 281 -15.04 0.86 9.53
C ALA A 281 -14.76 2.17 8.77
N LEU A 282 -14.13 2.09 7.60
CA LEU A 282 -13.86 3.24 6.74
C LEU A 282 -15.16 3.82 6.15
N GLU A 283 -16.11 2.96 5.73
CA GLU A 283 -17.45 3.39 5.31
C GLU A 283 -18.19 4.12 6.44
N LEU A 284 -18.15 3.60 7.68
CA LEU A 284 -18.70 4.30 8.84
C LEU A 284 -18.01 5.64 9.10
N ALA A 285 -16.69 5.72 8.92
CA ALA A 285 -15.95 6.98 9.06
C ALA A 285 -16.38 8.03 8.04
N VAL A 286 -16.57 7.62 6.77
CA VAL A 286 -17.10 8.50 5.72
C VAL A 286 -18.49 9.01 6.09
N HIS A 287 -19.38 8.13 6.52
CA HIS A 287 -20.73 8.49 6.91
C HIS A 287 -20.76 9.38 8.15
N ALA A 288 -19.96 9.09 9.18
CA ALA A 288 -19.89 9.90 10.40
C ALA A 288 -19.35 11.32 10.17
N GLY A 289 -18.55 11.50 9.11
CA GLY A 289 -18.12 12.83 8.67
C GLY A 289 -19.23 13.64 8.00
N ASP A 290 -20.26 13.00 7.43
CA ASP A 290 -21.39 13.69 6.84
C ASP A 290 -22.32 14.24 7.94
N GLN A 291 -22.51 15.57 7.96
CA GLN A 291 -23.35 16.24 8.96
C GLN A 291 -24.83 15.82 8.89
N SER A 292 -25.27 15.23 7.78
CA SER A 292 -26.61 14.66 7.64
C SER A 292 -26.78 13.29 8.31
N PHE A 293 -25.67 12.63 8.70
CA PHE A 293 -25.68 11.34 9.38
C PHE A 293 -25.67 11.53 10.91
N ASP A 294 -26.86 11.48 11.50
CA ASP A 294 -26.99 11.46 12.95
C ASP A 294 -26.55 10.12 13.57
N ALA A 295 -26.50 10.08 14.90
CA ALA A 295 -26.12 8.86 15.62
C ALA A 295 -27.06 7.68 15.35
N GLU A 296 -28.32 7.92 14.99
CA GLU A 296 -29.23 6.84 14.67
C GLU A 296 -28.94 6.26 13.28
N ALA A 297 -28.61 7.12 12.31
CA ALA A 297 -28.17 6.72 10.98
C ALA A 297 -26.88 5.88 11.02
N ILE A 298 -25.89 6.29 11.82
CA ILE A 298 -24.67 5.50 12.05
C ILE A 298 -25.01 4.12 12.64
N GLY A 299 -25.92 4.06 13.61
CA GLY A 299 -26.38 2.80 14.19
C GLY A 299 -27.10 1.89 13.20
N ARG A 300 -27.95 2.46 12.33
CA ARG A 300 -28.64 1.72 11.26
C ARG A 300 -27.68 1.21 10.19
N GLU A 301 -26.64 1.98 9.87
CA GLU A 301 -25.60 1.55 8.94
C GLU A 301 -24.80 0.37 9.51
N LEU A 302 -24.46 0.40 10.80
CA LEU A 302 -23.87 -0.76 11.47
C LEU A 302 -24.82 -1.98 11.43
N ASP A 303 -26.13 -1.78 11.66
CA ASP A 303 -27.12 -2.87 11.53
C ASP A 303 -27.15 -3.45 10.11
N ARG A 304 -27.08 -2.59 9.09
CA ARG A 304 -26.99 -3.00 7.68
C ARG A 304 -25.73 -3.82 7.41
N GLN A 305 -24.58 -3.39 7.91
CA GLN A 305 -23.31 -4.10 7.76
C GLN A 305 -23.34 -5.46 8.47
N LEU A 306 -23.88 -5.53 9.68
CA LEU A 306 -24.03 -6.79 10.43
C LEU A 306 -25.04 -7.75 9.77
N GLY A 307 -26.01 -7.22 9.04
CA GLY A 307 -26.95 -7.99 8.23
C GLY A 307 -26.48 -8.31 6.81
N ASP A 308 -25.30 -7.86 6.38
CA ASP A 308 -24.75 -8.19 5.06
C ASP A 308 -24.40 -9.68 5.03
N ASP A 309 -24.90 -10.44 4.06
CA ASP A 309 -24.69 -11.90 3.96
C ASP A 309 -23.20 -12.29 3.97
N ARG A 310 -22.31 -11.41 3.51
CA ARG A 310 -20.85 -11.62 3.56
C ARG A 310 -20.31 -11.66 4.98
N LEU A 311 -21.00 -11.00 5.92
CA LEU A 311 -20.61 -10.84 7.32
C LEU A 311 -21.52 -11.59 8.29
N ALA A 312 -22.83 -11.65 8.03
CA ALA A 312 -23.84 -12.20 8.93
C ALA A 312 -23.62 -13.69 9.24
N ALA A 313 -23.13 -14.47 8.28
CA ALA A 313 -22.75 -15.86 8.50
C ALA A 313 -21.41 -16.02 9.25
N ARG A 314 -20.65 -14.93 9.40
CA ARG A 314 -19.21 -14.97 9.69
C ARG A 314 -18.79 -14.16 10.92
N VAL A 315 -19.59 -13.22 11.41
CA VAL A 315 -19.31 -12.44 12.62
C VAL A 315 -20.44 -12.60 13.63
N ASP A 316 -20.09 -13.20 14.76
CA ASP A 316 -20.92 -13.25 15.97
C ASP A 316 -20.25 -12.47 17.11
N ALA A 317 -20.89 -12.44 18.28
CA ALA A 317 -20.37 -11.73 19.43
C ALA A 317 -19.01 -12.28 19.90
N ALA A 318 -18.76 -13.59 19.76
CA ALA A 318 -17.50 -14.20 20.16
C ALA A 318 -16.36 -13.77 19.24
N LYS A 319 -16.58 -13.77 17.92
CA LYS A 319 -15.61 -13.32 16.92
C LYS A 319 -15.35 -11.81 16.99
N ALA A 320 -16.38 -11.01 17.26
CA ALA A 320 -16.22 -9.57 17.49
C ALA A 320 -15.36 -9.31 18.76
N ALA A 321 -15.63 -10.03 19.86
CA ALA A 321 -14.84 -9.94 21.08
C ALA A 321 -13.38 -10.38 20.87
N GLU A 322 -13.17 -11.43 20.08
CA GLU A 322 -11.86 -11.93 19.70
C GLU A 322 -11.07 -10.88 18.89
N LEU A 323 -11.69 -10.27 17.88
CA LEU A 323 -11.06 -9.20 17.09
C LEU A 323 -10.71 -7.99 17.96
N VAL A 324 -11.59 -7.58 18.88
CA VAL A 324 -11.30 -6.54 19.88
C VAL A 324 -10.07 -6.89 20.70
N ALA A 325 -9.95 -8.14 21.15
CA ALA A 325 -8.79 -8.60 21.92
C ALA A 325 -7.50 -8.55 21.09
N ILE A 326 -7.53 -9.05 19.84
CA ILE A 326 -6.35 -9.04 18.97
C ILE A 326 -5.90 -7.61 18.65
N VAL A 327 -6.83 -6.72 18.31
CA VAL A 327 -6.52 -5.30 18.06
C VAL A 327 -5.92 -4.65 19.30
N ARG A 328 -6.47 -4.91 20.49
CA ARG A 328 -5.92 -4.38 21.75
C ARG A 328 -4.51 -4.89 22.03
N ILE A 329 -4.26 -6.18 21.80
CA ILE A 329 -2.93 -6.79 21.94
C ILE A 329 -1.95 -6.13 20.96
N ALA A 330 -2.34 -5.97 19.69
CA ALA A 330 -1.49 -5.35 18.68
C ALA A 330 -1.20 -3.87 18.99
N LEU A 331 -2.18 -3.13 19.52
CA LEU A 331 -2.01 -1.72 19.89
C LEU A 331 -1.25 -1.50 21.20
N SER A 332 -1.30 -2.44 22.16
CA SER A 332 -0.66 -2.30 23.47
C SER A 332 0.68 -3.03 23.59
N GLY A 333 1.00 -3.93 22.65
CA GLY A 333 2.17 -4.80 22.71
C GLY A 333 2.11 -5.90 23.78
N SER A 334 1.04 -5.97 24.58
CA SER A 334 0.93 -6.90 25.71
C SER A 334 -0.11 -7.99 25.44
N VAL A 335 0.21 -9.25 25.76
CA VAL A 335 -0.77 -10.37 25.77
C VAL A 335 -1.36 -10.47 27.16
N PRO A 336 -2.68 -10.41 27.32
CA PRO A 336 -3.30 -10.93 28.54
C PRO A 336 -3.09 -12.45 28.58
N ASP A 337 -2.58 -12.98 29.69
CA ASP A 337 -2.32 -14.42 29.88
C ASP A 337 -3.58 -15.31 29.73
N ALA A 338 -4.78 -14.71 29.72
CA ALA A 338 -6.06 -15.40 29.81
C ALA A 338 -6.81 -15.60 28.48
N ILE A 339 -6.28 -15.16 27.33
CA ILE A 339 -6.99 -15.28 26.05
C ILE A 339 -6.33 -16.36 25.19
N GLY A 340 -7.02 -17.49 25.03
CA GLY A 340 -6.68 -18.49 24.01
C GLY A 340 -6.81 -17.84 22.63
N LEU A 341 -5.67 -17.52 22.02
CA LEU A 341 -5.63 -16.91 20.70
C LEU A 341 -5.94 -17.99 19.64
N PRO A 342 -6.78 -17.68 18.64
CA PRO A 342 -6.95 -18.58 17.50
C PRO A 342 -5.63 -18.78 16.76
N GLN A 343 -5.53 -19.89 16.04
CA GLN A 343 -4.32 -20.28 15.33
C GLN A 343 -3.83 -19.23 14.32
N SER A 344 -4.73 -18.49 13.67
CA SER A 344 -4.37 -17.36 12.80
C SER A 344 -3.76 -16.20 13.55
N ALA A 345 -4.32 -15.84 14.71
CA ALA A 345 -3.75 -14.83 15.57
C ALA A 345 -2.38 -15.26 16.09
N ALA A 346 -2.18 -16.54 16.43
CA ALA A 346 -0.88 -17.05 16.86
C ALA A 346 0.22 -16.93 15.78
N LYS A 347 -0.13 -17.08 14.49
CA LYS A 347 0.82 -16.91 13.38
C LYS A 347 1.10 -15.44 13.05
N LEU A 348 0.08 -14.59 13.12
CA LEU A 348 0.21 -13.17 12.74
C LEU A 348 0.75 -12.31 13.89
N LEU A 349 0.44 -12.62 15.15
CA LEU A 349 0.81 -11.78 16.28
C LEU A 349 2.32 -11.54 16.44
N PRO A 350 3.22 -12.51 16.21
CA PRO A 350 4.66 -12.23 16.22
C PRO A 350 5.05 -11.16 15.20
N ILE A 351 4.60 -11.34 13.95
CA ILE A 351 4.82 -10.41 12.83
C ILE A 351 4.29 -9.02 13.18
N LEU A 352 3.05 -8.96 13.66
CA LEU A 352 2.38 -7.72 14.02
C LEU A 352 3.04 -7.04 15.23
N ARG A 353 3.52 -7.78 16.23
CA ARG A 353 4.16 -7.17 17.41
C ARG A 353 5.49 -6.53 17.08
N GLU A 354 6.33 -7.26 16.35
CA GLU A 354 7.67 -6.77 15.99
C GLU A 354 7.57 -5.53 15.10
N ARG A 355 6.68 -5.55 14.11
CA ARG A 355 6.61 -4.51 13.08
C ARG A 355 5.67 -3.36 13.41
N LEU A 356 4.63 -3.58 14.20
CA LEU A 356 3.63 -2.53 14.44
C LEU A 356 3.96 -1.59 15.59
N ALA A 357 4.89 -1.95 16.50
CA ALA A 357 5.22 -1.10 17.64
C ALA A 357 5.56 0.35 17.20
N GLU A 358 6.31 0.47 16.11
CA GLU A 358 6.78 1.73 15.54
C GLU A 358 5.96 2.21 14.33
N ALA A 359 4.99 1.42 13.86
CA ALA A 359 4.18 1.74 12.68
C ALA A 359 2.98 2.62 13.03
N GLU A 360 3.21 3.89 13.39
CA GLU A 360 2.17 4.84 13.80
C GLU A 360 1.01 4.93 12.79
N HIS A 361 1.32 5.09 11.50
CA HIS A 361 0.32 5.22 10.43
C HIS A 361 -0.48 3.93 10.25
N VAL A 362 0.15 2.76 10.34
CA VAL A 362 -0.57 1.48 10.27
C VAL A 362 -1.47 1.28 11.49
N ARG A 363 -0.97 1.58 12.69
CA ARG A 363 -1.76 1.50 13.93
C ARG A 363 -2.99 2.40 13.83
N TRP A 364 -2.80 3.62 13.34
CA TRP A 364 -3.89 4.57 13.17
C TRP A 364 -4.86 4.14 12.05
N ALA A 365 -4.37 3.91 10.83
CA ALA A 365 -5.20 3.70 9.64
C ALA A 365 -5.86 2.33 9.57
N LEU A 366 -5.20 1.28 10.08
CA LEU A 366 -5.67 -0.10 9.95
C LEU A 366 -6.19 -0.63 11.28
N LEU A 367 -5.41 -0.55 12.36
CA LEU A 367 -5.78 -1.23 13.60
C LEU A 367 -6.85 -0.49 14.41
N ARG A 368 -6.66 0.81 14.67
CA ARG A 368 -7.58 1.58 15.52
C ARG A 368 -8.98 1.60 14.94
N ILE A 369 -9.11 1.86 13.64
CA ILE A 369 -10.42 1.96 13.00
C ILE A 369 -11.15 0.60 12.98
N VAL A 370 -10.44 -0.50 12.72
CA VAL A 370 -10.98 -1.87 12.85
C VAL A 370 -11.40 -2.15 14.29
N GLY A 371 -10.63 -1.70 15.28
CA GLY A 371 -10.97 -1.79 16.70
C GLY A 371 -12.28 -1.08 17.06
N ILE A 372 -12.50 0.13 16.51
CA ILE A 372 -13.75 0.88 16.68
C ILE A 372 -14.92 0.08 16.13
N TRP A 373 -14.81 -0.42 14.90
CA TRP A 373 -15.87 -1.22 14.28
C TRP A 373 -16.13 -2.52 15.05
N ALA A 374 -15.09 -3.26 15.44
CA ALA A 374 -15.23 -4.53 16.16
C ALA A 374 -15.92 -4.33 17.53
N GLN A 375 -15.57 -3.26 18.23
CA GLN A 375 -16.19 -2.91 19.50
C GLN A 375 -17.63 -2.41 19.33
N ALA A 376 -17.94 -1.72 18.22
CA ALA A 376 -19.32 -1.35 17.86
C ALA A 376 -20.17 -2.60 17.58
N ALA A 377 -19.65 -3.52 16.77
CA ALA A 377 -20.29 -4.80 16.47
C ALA A 377 -20.55 -5.60 17.75
N LEU A 378 -19.56 -5.72 18.64
CA LEU A 378 -19.71 -6.42 19.92
C LEU A 378 -20.82 -5.80 20.80
N ARG A 379 -20.82 -4.47 20.94
CA ARG A 379 -21.88 -3.74 21.67
C ARG A 379 -23.26 -4.01 21.07
N ARG A 380 -23.35 -3.96 19.75
CA ARG A 380 -24.62 -4.10 19.03
C ARG A 380 -25.18 -5.52 19.13
N LEU A 381 -24.33 -6.53 18.97
CA LEU A 381 -24.66 -7.94 19.14
C LEU A 381 -24.97 -8.29 20.61
N GLY A 382 -24.41 -7.55 21.56
CA GLY A 382 -24.75 -7.61 22.99
C GLY A 382 -26.08 -6.95 23.37
N GLY A 383 -26.84 -6.44 22.38
CA GLY A 383 -28.18 -5.87 22.59
C GLY A 383 -28.21 -4.37 22.87
N GLU A 384 -27.08 -3.65 22.75
CA GLU A 384 -27.09 -2.19 22.86
C GLU A 384 -27.92 -1.57 21.72
N ARG A 385 -28.71 -0.52 22.01
CA ARG A 385 -29.60 0.13 21.04
C ARG A 385 -28.80 0.85 19.95
N SER A 386 -29.27 0.81 18.70
CA SER A 386 -28.56 1.39 17.54
C SER A 386 -28.14 2.85 17.75
N ARG A 387 -29.03 3.71 18.28
CA ARG A 387 -28.69 5.11 18.60
C ARG A 387 -27.58 5.26 19.64
N ALA A 388 -27.54 4.39 20.65
CA ALA A 388 -26.51 4.44 21.69
C ALA A 388 -25.14 4.00 21.12
N VAL A 389 -25.13 2.93 20.31
CA VAL A 389 -23.92 2.50 19.60
C VAL A 389 -23.44 3.57 18.63
N GLY A 390 -24.33 4.19 17.85
CA GLY A 390 -23.93 5.25 16.92
C GLY A 390 -23.41 6.52 17.59
N LEU A 391 -23.93 6.89 18.77
CA LEU A 391 -23.34 7.97 19.58
C LEU A 391 -21.92 7.62 20.04
N TRP A 392 -21.70 6.35 20.42
CA TRP A 392 -20.38 5.87 20.79
C TRP A 392 -19.43 5.87 19.58
N VAL A 393 -19.82 5.26 18.46
CA VAL A 393 -19.03 5.21 17.21
C VAL A 393 -18.62 6.60 16.76
N ARG A 394 -19.56 7.57 16.75
CA ARG A 394 -19.25 8.94 16.36
C ARG A 394 -18.13 9.55 17.21
N ARG A 395 -18.21 9.43 18.54
CA ARG A 395 -17.17 9.97 19.43
C ARG A 395 -15.83 9.30 19.23
N GLU A 396 -15.81 7.98 19.05
CA GLU A 396 -14.56 7.25 18.81
C GLU A 396 -13.93 7.62 17.47
N LEU A 397 -14.74 7.82 16.41
CA LEU A 397 -14.26 8.28 15.11
C LEU A 397 -13.75 9.72 15.16
N GLU A 398 -14.43 10.62 15.88
CA GLU A 398 -13.96 12.00 16.11
C GLU A 398 -12.61 11.99 16.85
N SER A 399 -12.47 11.16 17.88
CA SER A 399 -11.19 10.98 18.59
C SER A 399 -10.11 10.34 17.71
N TRP A 400 -10.47 9.35 16.90
CA TRP A 400 -9.54 8.72 15.96
C TRP A 400 -9.02 9.74 14.95
N LEU A 401 -9.89 10.54 14.34
CA LEU A 401 -9.49 11.60 13.41
C LEU A 401 -8.59 12.64 14.08
N ALA A 402 -8.94 13.13 15.28
CA ALA A 402 -8.11 14.06 16.04
C ALA A 402 -6.67 13.53 16.28
N ASP A 403 -6.53 12.21 16.41
CA ASP A 403 -5.26 11.53 16.61
C ASP A 403 -4.51 11.16 15.32
N ALA A 404 -4.95 11.63 14.15
CA ALA A 404 -4.27 11.38 12.86
C ALA A 404 -2.76 11.73 12.91
N PRO A 405 -1.85 10.88 12.42
CA PRO A 405 -0.42 11.18 12.41
C PRO A 405 -0.11 12.57 11.83
N VAL A 406 0.84 13.27 12.45
CA VAL A 406 1.28 14.61 12.01
C VAL A 406 2.65 14.48 11.37
N ASP A 407 2.66 14.43 10.04
CA ASP A 407 3.87 14.23 9.26
C ASP A 407 4.75 15.48 9.15
N GLU A 408 6.00 15.29 8.77
CA GLU A 408 6.99 16.38 8.66
C GLU A 408 6.64 17.41 7.60
N ILE A 409 5.76 17.08 6.64
CA ILE A 409 5.33 18.00 5.58
C ILE A 409 4.77 19.33 6.11
N TRP A 410 4.11 19.32 7.27
CA TRP A 410 3.60 20.53 7.93
C TRP A 410 4.71 21.54 8.25
N SER A 411 5.92 21.06 8.52
CA SER A 411 7.08 21.90 8.79
C SER A 411 7.60 22.63 7.55
N LYS A 412 7.22 22.17 6.35
CA LYS A 412 7.63 22.73 5.05
C LYS A 412 6.69 23.84 4.57
N PHE A 413 5.45 23.90 5.07
CA PHE A 413 4.45 24.86 4.60
C PHE A 413 4.65 26.30 5.10
N GLY A 414 4.35 27.27 4.25
CA GLY A 414 3.97 28.62 4.67
C GLY A 414 2.57 28.66 5.28
N ALA A 415 2.17 29.80 5.86
CA ALA A 415 0.83 29.99 6.41
C ALA A 415 -0.27 29.86 5.34
N ALA A 416 -0.03 30.40 4.14
CA ALA A 416 -0.97 30.32 3.01
C ALA A 416 -1.15 28.88 2.50
N GLU A 417 -0.04 28.16 2.29
CA GLU A 417 -0.09 26.74 1.90
C GLU A 417 -0.82 25.89 2.94
N ALA A 418 -0.50 26.09 4.23
CA ALA A 418 -1.18 25.39 5.31
C ALA A 418 -2.68 25.69 5.35
N ALA A 419 -3.09 26.95 5.13
CA ALA A 419 -4.50 27.33 5.08
C ALA A 419 -5.25 26.61 3.94
N SER A 420 -4.64 26.55 2.75
CA SER A 420 -5.20 25.82 1.60
C SER A 420 -5.36 24.32 1.90
N GLU A 421 -4.30 23.68 2.42
CA GLU A 421 -4.34 22.25 2.75
C GLU A 421 -5.36 21.93 3.85
N LEU A 422 -5.48 22.79 4.87
CA LEU A 422 -6.48 22.63 5.93
C LEU A 422 -7.91 22.78 5.41
N GLU A 423 -8.16 23.67 4.44
CA GLU A 423 -9.47 23.81 3.81
C GLU A 423 -9.89 22.51 3.09
N ASP A 424 -8.99 21.94 2.29
CA ASP A 424 -9.23 20.67 1.60
C ASP A 424 -9.44 19.52 2.59
N LEU A 425 -8.60 19.42 3.62
CA LEU A 425 -8.74 18.43 4.70
C LEU A 425 -10.05 18.62 5.48
N GLY A 426 -10.48 19.86 5.70
CA GLY A 426 -11.71 20.18 6.42
C GLY A 426 -12.99 19.84 5.64
N SER A 427 -12.93 19.87 4.31
CA SER A 427 -14.04 19.50 3.42
C SER A 427 -14.17 17.99 3.21
N SER A 428 -13.06 17.26 3.35
CA SER A 428 -12.97 15.83 3.07
C SER A 428 -12.96 14.97 4.34
N VAL A 429 -11.94 15.11 5.19
CA VAL A 429 -11.61 14.21 6.29
C VAL A 429 -12.08 14.76 7.65
N PHE A 430 -11.71 16.00 7.98
CA PHE A 430 -11.96 16.60 9.29
C PHE A 430 -13.23 17.45 9.29
N ARG A 431 -14.39 16.79 9.21
CA ARG A 431 -15.68 17.50 9.03
C ARG A 431 -16.34 17.96 10.33
N THR A 432 -15.85 17.52 11.48
CA THR A 432 -16.37 17.90 12.81
C THR A 432 -15.42 18.86 13.51
N VAL A 433 -15.97 19.80 14.29
CA VAL A 433 -15.17 20.76 15.07
C VAL A 433 -14.23 20.04 16.04
N ALA A 434 -14.72 19.00 16.74
CA ALA A 434 -13.92 18.23 17.69
C ALA A 434 -12.69 17.57 17.03
N ALA A 435 -12.86 16.97 15.86
CA ALA A 435 -11.74 16.38 15.11
C ALA A 435 -10.74 17.45 14.66
N ARG A 436 -11.24 18.60 14.18
CA ARG A 436 -10.37 19.73 13.77
C ARG A 436 -9.59 20.30 14.93
N GLU A 437 -10.23 20.57 16.07
CA GLU A 437 -9.57 21.12 17.26
C GLU A 437 -8.46 20.21 17.78
N GLY A 438 -8.75 18.90 17.90
CA GLY A 438 -7.76 17.93 18.37
C GLY A 438 -6.56 17.79 17.43
N PHE A 439 -6.81 17.71 16.12
CA PHE A 439 -5.75 17.65 15.12
C PHE A 439 -4.95 18.96 15.07
N ALA A 440 -5.63 20.11 15.02
CA ALA A 440 -5.03 21.44 14.99
C ALA A 440 -4.09 21.68 16.17
N ALA A 441 -4.50 21.28 17.38
CA ALA A 441 -3.67 21.40 18.58
C ALA A 441 -2.36 20.59 18.45
N ARG A 442 -2.41 19.38 17.89
CA ARG A 442 -1.23 18.54 17.67
C ARG A 442 -0.30 19.10 16.59
N VAL A 443 -0.85 19.58 15.48
CA VAL A 443 -0.05 20.26 14.45
C VAL A 443 0.59 21.53 15.02
N ALA A 444 -0.14 22.34 15.79
CA ALA A 444 0.37 23.56 16.41
C ALA A 444 1.48 23.28 17.44
N ALA A 445 1.36 22.19 18.21
CA ALA A 445 2.41 21.76 19.13
C ALA A 445 3.70 21.38 18.38
N ARG A 446 3.59 20.77 17.19
CA ARG A 446 4.73 20.37 16.37
C ARG A 446 5.31 21.52 15.55
N VAL A 447 4.45 22.43 15.07
CA VAL A 447 4.80 23.55 14.19
C VAL A 447 4.16 24.85 14.71
N PRO A 448 4.67 25.45 15.81
CA PRO A 448 4.03 26.58 16.50
C PRO A 448 3.74 27.80 15.62
N ARG A 449 4.54 28.02 14.56
CA ARG A 449 4.33 29.13 13.61
C ARG A 449 3.01 29.04 12.84
N LEU A 450 2.40 27.86 12.74
CA LEU A 450 1.10 27.65 12.07
C LEU A 450 -0.09 27.80 13.03
N ALA A 451 0.15 27.97 14.34
CA ALA A 451 -0.91 28.01 15.36
C ALA A 451 -2.06 29.01 15.05
N PRO A 452 -1.82 30.23 14.53
CA PRO A 452 -2.91 31.16 14.20
C PRO A 452 -3.86 30.61 13.12
N VAL A 453 -3.32 30.03 12.05
CA VAL A 453 -4.11 29.46 10.94
C VAL A 453 -4.89 28.23 11.41
N LEU A 454 -4.24 27.37 12.21
CA LEU A 454 -4.84 26.15 12.77
C LEU A 454 -6.00 26.48 13.72
N HIS A 455 -5.82 27.51 14.56
CA HIS A 455 -6.85 27.99 15.48
C HIS A 455 -8.10 28.47 14.72
N ASP A 456 -7.92 29.31 13.69
CA ASP A 456 -9.01 29.83 12.88
C ASP A 456 -9.74 28.72 12.10
N TRP A 457 -8.98 27.78 11.52
CA TRP A 457 -9.55 26.62 10.82
C TRP A 457 -10.38 25.72 11.75
N SER A 458 -9.87 25.44 12.95
CA SER A 458 -10.52 24.54 13.90
C SER A 458 -11.93 24.99 14.32
N ARG A 459 -12.17 26.31 14.27
CA ARG A 459 -13.44 26.95 14.63
C ARG A 459 -14.42 27.12 13.47
N GLY A 460 -14.09 26.64 12.28
CA GLY A 460 -14.99 26.70 11.11
C GLY A 460 -14.59 27.67 10.01
N GLY A 461 -13.39 28.27 10.05
CA GLY A 461 -12.81 28.96 8.89
C GLY A 461 -13.21 30.43 8.69
N GLU A 462 -13.79 31.09 9.69
CA GLU A 462 -14.21 32.51 9.63
C GLU A 462 -13.25 33.45 10.40
N GLY A 463 -11.97 33.10 10.47
CA GLY A 463 -10.98 33.86 11.23
C GLY A 463 -10.10 34.79 10.38
N PRO A 464 -9.70 35.96 10.91
CA PRO A 464 -8.95 36.96 10.17
C PRO A 464 -7.54 36.50 9.75
N ALA A 465 -6.94 35.49 10.40
CA ALA A 465 -5.65 34.95 9.99
C ALA A 465 -5.79 34.02 8.77
N LEU A 466 -6.90 33.28 8.65
CA LEU A 466 -7.19 32.46 7.48
C LEU A 466 -7.51 33.33 6.26
N GLU A 467 -8.30 34.40 6.43
CA GLU A 467 -8.57 35.39 5.38
C GLU A 467 -7.29 36.10 4.92
N LYS A 468 -6.42 36.50 5.87
CA LYS A 468 -5.14 37.13 5.55
C LYS A 468 -4.15 36.17 4.89
N ALA A 469 -4.21 34.87 5.20
CA ALA A 469 -3.37 33.87 4.55
C ALA A 469 -3.82 33.57 3.11
N ARG A 470 -5.09 33.82 2.78
CA ARG A 470 -5.67 33.69 1.44
C ARG A 470 -5.36 34.87 0.51
N ALA A 471 -5.21 36.07 1.08
CA ALA A 471 -4.89 37.31 0.38
C ALA A 471 -3.39 37.47 0.16
#